data_AF-A0A131YL99-F1
#
_entry.id   AF-A0A131YL99-F1
#
_cell.length_a   1.000
_cell.length_b   1.000
_cell.length_c   1.000
_cell.angle_alpha   90.00
_cell.angle_beta   90.00
_cell.angle_gamma   90.00
#
_symmetry.space_group_name_H-M   'P 1'
#
loop_
_entity.id
_entity.type
_entity.pdbx_description
1 polymer ?
#
loop_
_entity_poly.entity_id
_entity_poly.type
_entity_poly.pdbx_seq_one_letter_code
_entity_poly.pdbx_strand_id
1 'polypeptide(L)'
;MSSEACDTAAPSRDKSRLLKSTLRALRSSTSDVEKLAALLVLTKVVDASSVQLESKRKLLDAIGVPFILRMLKSETDTFRALGADMTCAFAIEPTLCERLRPALDALAGSLAELGVAAGVECASRLVLHEQGCRAFVDSGLLKALVDLSPAELGSLLTALAARLRSTESGVTADDCEYEAALLSSARTCVGQSLAGRLGAEARRGLFALLASLVERRGVRSLDAPTVAVAAVELEMQLCSREQPQPDAELVADCCLLLEVAVDDAVASGKLPPAAADRVPGALLAFLDEAFQCPSWGQAAVLPACRLLCRWLADDSTTMRPEVGKVLAPLLNLVASNESMLPLIIPALCHLTADDTLRPIVLQSPVLARLLDYLTEWSVSPQQLETCAGVFLNLAVLGAETLDSFPSLLDFCVQKAVADTTHPVTLKANLALLGLFLLRSKLHRSIAAPASLDLTSFAKHCSSLFNSSPILPANDVEEWNELSFLGKQVLTDILPALANSK
;
A
#
# COMPACT_ATOMS: atom_id res chain seq x y z
N MET A 1 26.51 -9.33 43.39
CA MET A 1 26.85 -9.93 42.08
C MET A 1 25.96 -9.22 41.05
N SER A 2 26.12 -7.91 40.89
CA SER A 2 27.11 -7.24 40.03
C SER A 2 26.75 -7.33 38.54
N SER A 3 25.86 -6.41 38.18
CA SER A 3 25.63 -5.74 36.89
C SER A 3 26.82 -5.77 35.91
N GLU A 4 26.62 -6.38 34.73
CA GLU A 4 27.45 -6.13 33.55
C GLU A 4 26.91 -4.89 32.83
N ALA A 5 27.67 -3.81 32.94
CA ALA A 5 27.43 -2.54 32.29
C ALA A 5 28.06 -2.54 30.89
N CYS A 6 27.35 -1.86 30.00
CA CYS A 6 27.72 -1.43 28.66
C CYS A 6 29.16 -0.87 28.59
N ASP A 7 30.04 -1.55 27.85
CA ASP A 7 31.38 -1.07 27.50
C ASP A 7 31.33 -0.36 26.14
N THR A 8 31.19 0.97 26.17
CA THR A 8 31.50 1.83 25.02
C THR A 8 33.02 2.06 24.98
N ALA A 9 33.74 1.13 24.36
CA ALA A 9 35.20 1.15 24.32
C ALA A 9 35.76 2.35 23.54
N ALA A 10 36.56 3.18 24.21
CA ALA A 10 37.39 4.22 23.59
C ALA A 10 38.38 3.60 22.57
N PRO A 11 38.71 4.28 21.46
CA PRO A 11 39.66 3.75 20.48
C PRO A 11 41.02 3.50 21.14
N SER A 12 41.62 2.33 20.89
CA SER A 12 42.93 1.96 21.46
C SER A 12 43.96 3.07 21.23
N ARG A 13 44.80 3.37 22.24
CA ARG A 13 45.76 4.49 22.22
C ARG A 13 46.64 4.54 20.96
N ASP A 14 46.92 3.38 20.37
CA ASP A 14 47.72 3.26 19.14
C ASP A 14 46.97 3.70 17.89
N LYS A 15 45.66 3.41 17.78
CA LYS A 15 44.80 3.89 16.66
C LYS A 15 44.73 5.41 16.62
N SER A 16 44.60 6.06 17.78
CA SER A 16 44.56 7.54 17.88
C SER A 16 45.89 8.19 17.48
N ARG A 17 47.04 7.57 17.82
CA ARG A 17 48.37 8.06 17.42
C ARG A 17 48.59 7.95 15.91
N LEU A 18 48.20 6.82 15.33
CA LEU A 18 48.32 6.59 13.89
C LEU A 18 47.44 7.53 13.08
N LEU A 19 46.18 7.73 13.48
CA LEU A 19 45.30 8.70 12.84
C LEU A 19 45.91 10.12 12.83
N LYS A 20 46.49 10.55 13.95
CA LYS A 20 47.18 11.86 14.03
C LYS A 20 48.41 11.93 13.14
N SER A 21 49.19 10.84 13.05
CA SER A 21 50.36 10.74 12.18
C SER A 21 49.96 10.81 10.71
N THR A 22 48.95 10.03 10.31
CA THR A 22 48.40 10.04 8.94
C THR A 22 47.84 11.41 8.58
N LEU A 23 47.09 12.08 9.46
CA LEU A 23 46.59 13.43 9.22
C LEU A 23 47.72 14.43 8.98
N ARG A 24 48.85 14.29 9.70
CA ARG A 24 50.03 15.13 9.47
C ARG A 24 50.62 14.85 8.09
N ALA A 25 50.82 13.57 7.74
CA ALA A 25 51.34 13.16 6.44
C ALA A 25 50.49 13.64 5.27
N LEU A 26 49.15 13.52 5.37
CA LEU A 26 48.21 13.99 4.36
C LEU A 26 48.22 15.51 4.17
N ARG A 27 48.49 16.27 5.24
CA ARG A 27 48.57 17.74 5.16
C ARG A 27 49.91 18.23 4.63
N SER A 28 51.00 17.48 4.86
CA SER A 28 52.34 17.83 4.40
C SER A 28 52.67 17.26 3.00
N SER A 29 51.84 16.35 2.48
CA SER A 29 52.08 15.72 1.18
C SER A 29 52.02 16.76 0.06
N THR A 30 53.01 16.72 -0.83
CA THR A 30 53.13 17.59 -2.01
C THR A 30 52.72 16.89 -3.30
N SER A 31 52.61 15.55 -3.27
CA SER A 31 52.20 14.73 -4.40
C SER A 31 51.05 13.78 -4.08
N ASP A 32 50.32 13.36 -5.12
CA ASP A 32 49.23 12.40 -5.02
C ASP A 32 49.73 11.01 -4.56
N VAL A 33 50.98 10.66 -4.88
CA VAL A 33 51.63 9.41 -4.43
C VAL A 33 51.87 9.42 -2.92
N GLU A 34 52.32 10.54 -2.36
CA GLU A 34 52.49 10.69 -0.91
C GLU A 34 51.14 10.62 -0.18
N LYS A 35 50.09 11.22 -0.75
CA LYS A 35 48.72 11.12 -0.22
C LYS A 35 48.23 9.67 -0.21
N LEU A 36 48.42 8.96 -1.31
CA LEU A 36 48.02 7.57 -1.46
C LEU A 36 48.76 6.67 -0.45
N ALA A 37 50.07 6.85 -0.30
CA ALA A 37 50.87 6.11 0.67
C ALA A 37 50.35 6.32 2.11
N ALA A 38 50.03 7.56 2.49
CA ALA A 38 49.44 7.87 3.78
C ALA A 38 48.07 7.20 3.99
N LEU A 39 47.24 7.12 2.95
CA LEU A 39 45.92 6.47 2.99
C LEU A 39 46.00 4.95 3.11
N LEU A 40 46.91 4.30 2.38
CA LEU A 40 47.10 2.84 2.47
C LEU A 40 47.58 2.39 3.85
N VAL A 41 48.34 3.23 4.54
CA VAL A 41 48.70 2.98 5.95
C VAL A 41 47.47 3.07 6.85
N LEU A 42 46.55 3.99 6.57
CA LEU A 42 45.33 4.17 7.35
C LEU A 42 44.38 2.98 7.20
N THR A 43 44.13 2.53 5.96
CA THR A 43 43.19 1.43 5.66
C THR A 43 43.63 0.09 6.24
N LYS A 44 44.95 -0.12 6.44
CA LYS A 44 45.48 -1.34 7.06
C LYS A 44 45.31 -1.40 8.58
N VAL A 45 45.05 -0.28 9.25
CA VAL A 45 45.14 -0.21 10.71
C VAL A 45 43.86 0.32 11.36
N VAL A 46 43.00 0.98 10.59
CA VAL A 46 41.77 1.61 11.07
C VAL A 46 40.58 1.10 10.26
N ASP A 47 39.65 0.44 10.95
CA ASP A 47 38.35 0.11 10.37
C ASP A 47 37.54 1.42 10.21
N ALA A 48 37.00 1.65 9.00
CA ALA A 48 36.21 2.82 8.65
C ALA A 48 34.97 2.99 9.56
N SER A 49 34.40 1.89 10.06
CA SER A 49 33.28 1.89 11.00
C SER A 49 33.66 2.45 12.39
N SER A 50 34.95 2.37 12.75
CA SER A 50 35.47 2.75 14.08
C SER A 50 35.94 4.22 14.17
N VAL A 51 35.87 4.97 13.07
CA VAL A 51 36.34 6.37 13.00
C VAL A 51 35.21 7.32 13.37
N GLN A 52 35.41 8.11 14.43
CA GLN A 52 34.46 9.14 14.84
C GLN A 52 34.27 10.23 13.79
N LEU A 53 33.08 10.84 13.74
CA LEU A 53 32.71 11.90 12.78
C LEU A 53 33.72 13.05 12.70
N GLU A 54 34.23 13.55 13.83
CA GLU A 54 35.22 14.63 13.84
C GLU A 54 36.53 14.21 13.15
N SER A 55 36.91 12.94 13.29
CA SER A 55 38.07 12.36 12.64
C SER A 55 37.84 12.18 11.15
N LYS A 56 36.64 11.72 10.74
CA LYS A 56 36.24 11.64 9.33
C LYS A 56 36.29 13.01 8.65
N ARG A 57 35.81 14.07 9.32
CA ARG A 57 35.89 15.45 8.83
C ARG A 57 37.34 15.90 8.63
N LYS A 58 38.20 15.71 9.63
CA LYS A 58 39.63 16.06 9.55
C LYS A 58 40.36 15.29 8.44
N LEU A 59 40.00 14.04 8.22
CA LEU A 59 40.54 13.21 7.14
C LEU A 59 40.10 13.76 5.78
N LEU A 60 38.81 14.01 5.58
CA LEU A 60 38.32 14.57 4.32
C LEU A 60 38.95 15.94 4.01
N ASP A 61 39.15 16.79 5.02
CA ASP A 61 39.86 18.07 4.88
C ASP A 61 41.31 17.89 4.43
N ALA A 62 42.02 16.90 4.97
CA ALA A 62 43.42 16.63 4.64
C ALA A 62 43.58 15.98 3.26
N ILE A 63 42.64 15.09 2.89
CA ILE A 63 42.61 14.42 1.59
C ILE A 63 42.28 15.43 0.48
N GLY A 64 41.14 16.11 0.65
CA GLY A 64 40.54 17.03 -0.29
C GLY A 64 39.71 16.34 -1.37
N VAL A 65 38.51 16.87 -1.63
CA VAL A 65 37.62 16.42 -2.72
C VAL A 65 38.30 16.43 -4.11
N PRO A 66 39.17 17.41 -4.46
CA PRO A 66 39.89 17.38 -5.74
C PRO A 66 40.78 16.15 -5.94
N PHE A 67 41.35 15.60 -4.85
CA PHE A 67 42.15 14.39 -4.92
C PHE A 67 41.27 13.16 -5.22
N ILE A 68 40.10 13.07 -4.56
CA ILE A 68 39.10 12.03 -4.83
C ILE A 68 38.62 12.08 -6.28
N LEU A 69 38.34 13.28 -6.80
CA LEU A 69 37.95 13.46 -8.20
C LEU A 69 39.03 13.01 -9.18
N ARG A 70 40.31 13.27 -8.90
CA ARG A 70 41.41 12.78 -9.74
C ARG A 70 41.53 11.26 -9.71
N MET A 71 41.30 10.63 -8.56
CA MET A 71 41.27 9.17 -8.46
C MET A 71 40.12 8.56 -9.28
N LEU A 72 38.91 9.11 -9.18
CA LEU A 72 37.73 8.65 -9.93
C LEU A 72 37.88 8.81 -11.46
N LYS A 73 38.71 9.76 -11.91
CA LYS A 73 39.01 10.03 -13.32
C LYS A 73 40.31 9.38 -13.80
N SER A 74 40.92 8.54 -12.98
CA SER A 74 42.16 7.86 -13.33
C SER A 74 41.93 6.77 -14.37
N GLU A 75 42.89 6.55 -15.27
CA GLU A 75 42.87 5.42 -16.22
C GLU A 75 43.08 4.06 -15.53
N THR A 76 43.60 4.06 -14.30
CA THR A 76 43.85 2.85 -13.52
C THR A 76 42.64 2.46 -12.66
N ASP A 77 42.09 1.26 -12.91
CA ASP A 77 40.95 0.69 -12.18
C ASP A 77 41.13 0.72 -10.66
N THR A 78 42.34 0.44 -10.19
CA THR A 78 42.67 0.43 -8.76
C THR A 78 42.51 1.80 -8.11
N PHE A 79 42.85 2.88 -8.81
CA PHE A 79 42.66 4.24 -8.31
C PHE A 79 41.20 4.68 -8.38
N ARG A 80 40.47 4.28 -9.43
CA ARG A 80 39.03 4.53 -9.52
C ARG A 80 38.28 3.84 -8.38
N ALA A 81 38.56 2.56 -8.13
CA ALA A 81 37.97 1.79 -7.04
C ALA A 81 38.25 2.42 -5.67
N LEU A 82 39.50 2.83 -5.41
CA LEU A 82 39.83 3.52 -4.17
C LEU A 82 39.11 4.88 -4.05
N GLY A 83 38.99 5.63 -5.14
CA GLY A 83 38.22 6.87 -5.17
C GLY A 83 36.75 6.64 -4.84
N ALA A 84 36.14 5.58 -5.37
CA ALA A 84 34.76 5.19 -5.09
C ALA A 84 34.59 4.78 -3.62
N ASP A 85 35.46 3.93 -3.10
CA ASP A 85 35.48 3.50 -1.70
C ASP A 85 35.55 4.67 -0.73
N MET A 86 36.44 5.62 -1.01
CA MET A 86 36.59 6.83 -0.20
C MET A 86 35.34 7.70 -0.26
N THR A 87 34.76 7.86 -1.45
CA THR A 87 33.52 8.62 -1.63
C THR A 87 32.40 8.02 -0.77
N CYS A 88 32.17 6.70 -0.86
CA CYS A 88 31.16 6.00 -0.09
C CYS A 88 31.43 6.00 1.42
N ALA A 89 32.69 5.85 1.84
CA ALA A 89 33.04 5.85 3.27
C ALA A 89 32.73 7.17 3.98
N PHE A 90 32.77 8.30 3.26
CA PHE A 90 32.47 9.61 3.81
C PHE A 90 31.04 10.10 3.52
N ALA A 91 30.41 9.66 2.42
CA ALA A 91 29.08 10.08 1.99
C ALA A 91 27.92 9.46 2.79
N ILE A 92 28.21 8.73 3.88
CA ILE A 92 27.21 8.26 4.85
C ILE A 92 26.95 9.28 5.98
N GLU A 93 27.82 10.29 6.11
CA GLU A 93 27.71 11.30 7.16
C GLU A 93 27.02 12.57 6.65
N PRO A 94 25.94 13.06 7.31
CA PRO A 94 25.16 14.20 6.83
C PRO A 94 26.00 15.43 6.50
N THR A 95 26.91 15.79 7.39
CA THR A 95 27.73 17.02 7.24
C THR A 95 28.82 16.93 6.18
N LEU A 96 29.11 15.72 5.67
CA LEU A 96 30.15 15.50 4.66
C LEU A 96 29.57 15.26 3.26
N CYS A 97 28.30 14.82 3.18
CA CYS A 97 27.65 14.45 1.92
C CYS A 97 27.64 15.60 0.90
N GLU A 98 27.21 16.80 1.32
CA GLU A 98 27.22 18.01 0.48
C GLU A 98 28.59 18.33 -0.11
N ARG A 99 29.65 18.16 0.70
CA ARG A 99 31.02 18.42 0.25
C ARG A 99 31.49 17.40 -0.78
N LEU A 100 30.97 16.18 -0.72
CA LEU A 100 31.31 15.07 -1.61
C LEU A 100 30.45 15.02 -2.86
N ARG A 101 29.47 15.91 -3.00
CA ARG A 101 28.56 15.90 -4.14
C ARG A 101 29.29 15.83 -5.50
N PRO A 102 30.35 16.62 -5.75
CA PRO A 102 31.10 16.50 -7.01
C PRO A 102 31.71 15.11 -7.24
N ALA A 103 32.15 14.44 -6.18
CA ALA A 103 32.72 13.09 -6.27
C ALA A 103 31.64 12.03 -6.52
N LEU A 104 30.45 12.18 -5.94
CA LEU A 104 29.30 11.32 -6.22
C LEU A 104 28.81 11.47 -7.67
N ASP A 105 28.72 12.70 -8.17
CA ASP A 105 28.34 12.96 -9.56
C ASP A 105 29.39 12.38 -10.53
N ALA A 106 30.69 12.49 -10.19
CA ALA A 106 31.76 11.88 -10.97
C ALA A 106 31.71 10.35 -10.95
N LEU A 107 31.35 9.74 -9.81
CA LEU A 107 31.21 8.29 -9.68
C LEU A 107 30.12 7.75 -10.62
N ALA A 108 28.98 8.44 -10.74
CA ALA A 108 27.93 8.06 -11.68
C ALA A 108 28.41 8.05 -13.14
N GLY A 109 29.18 9.08 -13.53
CA GLY A 109 29.78 9.15 -14.87
C GLY A 109 30.86 8.09 -15.14
N SER A 110 31.57 7.64 -14.10
CA SER A 110 32.66 6.66 -14.22
C SER A 110 32.21 5.20 -14.11
N LEU A 111 30.90 4.90 -13.99
CA LEU A 111 30.43 3.53 -13.73
C LEU A 111 30.79 2.50 -14.81
N ALA A 112 30.61 2.87 -16.08
CA ALA A 112 30.95 1.98 -17.21
C ALA A 112 32.44 1.59 -17.22
N GLU A 113 33.25 2.45 -16.63
CA GLU A 113 34.69 2.44 -16.58
C GLU A 113 35.22 1.73 -15.33
N LEU A 114 34.62 2.00 -14.17
CA LEU A 114 34.94 1.41 -12.87
C LEU A 114 34.58 -0.08 -12.79
N GLY A 115 33.62 -0.52 -13.61
CA GLY A 115 33.00 -1.83 -13.53
C GLY A 115 31.75 -1.80 -12.66
N VAL A 116 30.68 -2.42 -13.16
CA VAL A 116 29.35 -2.32 -12.57
C VAL A 116 29.29 -2.89 -11.15
N ALA A 117 30.08 -3.92 -10.85
CA ALA A 117 30.14 -4.55 -9.52
C ALA A 117 30.61 -3.57 -8.42
N ALA A 118 31.64 -2.76 -8.68
CA ALA A 118 32.10 -1.76 -7.74
C ALA A 118 31.07 -0.64 -7.53
N GLY A 119 30.34 -0.28 -8.58
CA GLY A 119 29.20 0.63 -8.51
C GLY A 119 28.07 0.12 -7.60
N VAL A 120 27.72 -1.16 -7.74
CA VAL A 120 26.70 -1.82 -6.90
C VAL A 120 27.14 -1.88 -5.44
N GLU A 121 28.40 -2.23 -5.17
CA GLU A 121 28.94 -2.28 -3.80
C GLU A 121 28.88 -0.90 -3.15
N CYS A 122 29.29 0.14 -3.89
CA CYS A 122 29.19 1.53 -3.49
C CYS A 122 27.75 1.92 -3.16
N ALA A 123 26.81 1.62 -4.05
CA ALA A 123 25.39 1.92 -3.87
C ALA A 123 24.80 1.20 -2.65
N SER A 124 25.13 -0.09 -2.48
CA SER A 124 24.66 -0.90 -1.35
C SER A 124 25.06 -0.31 0.00
N ARG A 125 26.28 0.25 0.11
CA ARG A 125 26.74 0.94 1.33
C ARG A 125 26.00 2.25 1.57
N LEU A 126 25.72 3.02 0.53
CA LEU A 126 25.02 4.31 0.62
C LEU A 126 23.54 4.13 1.02
N VAL A 127 22.88 3.10 0.48
CA VAL A 127 21.46 2.80 0.74
C VAL A 127 21.19 2.39 2.18
N LEU A 128 22.20 2.09 3.00
CA LEU A 128 22.02 1.83 4.44
C LEU A 128 21.88 3.10 5.30
N HIS A 129 22.27 4.28 4.80
CA HIS A 129 22.32 5.52 5.60
C HIS A 129 21.50 6.67 5.01
N GLU A 130 20.73 7.39 5.85
CA GLU A 130 19.73 8.39 5.43
C GLU A 130 20.21 9.27 4.26
N GLN A 131 21.29 9.97 4.54
CA GLN A 131 21.92 10.95 3.65
C GLN A 131 22.68 10.31 2.49
N GLY A 132 23.24 9.11 2.69
CA GLY A 132 23.92 8.37 1.64
C GLY A 132 22.97 7.98 0.51
N CYS A 133 21.75 7.54 0.84
CA CYS A 133 20.77 7.16 -0.18
C CYS A 133 20.20 8.35 -0.94
N ARG A 134 19.93 9.47 -0.25
CA ARG A 134 19.52 10.70 -0.94
C ARG A 134 20.58 11.11 -1.95
N ALA A 135 21.84 11.15 -1.53
CA ALA A 135 22.94 11.51 -2.42
C ALA A 135 23.19 10.47 -3.53
N PHE A 136 22.95 9.18 -3.28
CA PHE A 136 22.95 8.11 -4.28
C PHE A 136 21.90 8.34 -5.38
N VAL A 137 20.68 8.72 -5.00
CA VAL A 137 19.60 9.01 -5.96
C VAL A 137 19.90 10.31 -6.72
N ASP A 138 20.24 11.36 -6.00
CA ASP A 138 20.39 12.69 -6.57
C ASP A 138 21.59 12.79 -7.52
N SER A 139 22.68 12.05 -7.25
CA SER A 139 23.87 12.02 -8.11
C SER A 139 23.63 11.36 -9.48
N GLY A 140 22.45 10.78 -9.70
CA GLY A 140 22.13 10.01 -10.90
C GLY A 140 22.76 8.62 -10.92
N LEU A 141 23.41 8.19 -9.83
CA LEU A 141 24.05 6.89 -9.73
C LEU A 141 23.02 5.75 -9.83
N LEU A 142 21.84 5.90 -9.20
CA LEU A 142 20.73 4.96 -9.37
C LEU A 142 20.32 4.83 -10.84
N LYS A 143 20.12 5.96 -11.52
CA LYS A 143 19.71 5.99 -12.93
C LYS A 143 20.72 5.26 -13.80
N ALA A 144 22.01 5.53 -13.62
CA ALA A 144 23.07 4.88 -14.37
C ALA A 144 23.12 3.35 -14.10
N LEU A 145 22.91 2.91 -12.86
CA LEU A 145 22.82 1.47 -12.55
C LEU A 145 21.58 0.83 -13.17
N VAL A 146 20.44 1.51 -13.16
CA VAL A 146 19.23 1.04 -13.86
C VAL A 146 19.52 0.86 -15.35
N ASP A 147 20.10 1.87 -16.00
CA ASP A 147 20.44 1.84 -17.43
C ASP A 147 21.39 0.68 -17.79
N LEU A 148 22.31 0.31 -16.89
CA LEU A 148 23.25 -0.80 -17.07
C LEU A 148 22.66 -2.18 -16.71
N SER A 149 21.59 -2.21 -15.90
CA SER A 149 20.89 -3.42 -15.46
C SER A 149 21.81 -4.56 -14.94
N PRO A 150 22.67 -4.31 -13.92
CA PRO A 150 23.48 -5.38 -13.32
C PRO A 150 22.63 -6.51 -12.73
N ALA A 151 23.23 -7.69 -12.57
CA ALA A 151 22.57 -8.84 -11.95
C ALA A 151 22.12 -8.53 -10.51
N GLU A 152 22.89 -7.70 -9.80
CA GLU A 152 22.66 -7.29 -8.42
C GLU A 152 21.70 -6.10 -8.28
N LEU A 153 21.16 -5.56 -9.39
CA LEU A 153 20.21 -4.44 -9.32
C LEU A 153 19.01 -4.77 -8.42
N GLY A 154 18.55 -6.02 -8.43
CA GLY A 154 17.42 -6.46 -7.60
C GLY A 154 17.64 -6.27 -6.10
N SER A 155 18.79 -6.69 -5.58
CA SER A 155 19.09 -6.55 -4.15
C SER A 155 19.17 -5.09 -3.72
N LEU A 156 19.70 -4.23 -4.59
CA LEU A 156 19.76 -2.78 -4.35
C LEU A 156 18.35 -2.16 -4.31
N LEU A 157 17.48 -2.51 -5.26
CA LEU A 157 16.09 -2.03 -5.28
C LEU A 157 15.31 -2.50 -4.05
N THR A 158 15.50 -3.75 -3.61
CA THR A 158 14.92 -4.28 -2.37
C THR A 158 15.44 -3.54 -1.13
N ALA A 159 16.73 -3.22 -1.07
CA ALA A 159 17.29 -2.43 0.03
C ALA A 159 16.71 -1.01 0.09
N LEU A 160 16.50 -0.37 -1.06
CA LEU A 160 15.81 0.92 -1.16
C LEU A 160 14.37 0.80 -0.65
N ALA A 161 13.65 -0.23 -1.08
CA ALA A 161 12.27 -0.50 -0.68
C ALA A 161 12.14 -0.69 0.84
N ALA A 162 12.99 -1.53 1.44
CA ALA A 162 13.01 -1.80 2.88
C ALA A 162 13.24 -0.53 3.69
N ARG A 163 14.11 0.33 3.19
CA ARG A 163 14.43 1.59 3.85
C ARG A 163 13.31 2.63 3.78
N LEU A 164 12.63 2.71 2.64
CA LEU A 164 11.42 3.53 2.55
C LEU A 164 10.39 3.07 3.61
N ARG A 165 10.22 1.77 3.83
CA ARG A 165 9.29 1.25 4.85
C ARG A 165 9.73 1.54 6.29
N SER A 166 11.04 1.60 6.57
CA SER A 166 11.56 1.86 7.93
C SER A 166 11.54 3.33 8.36
N THR A 167 11.27 4.27 7.44
CA THR A 167 11.39 5.71 7.72
C THR A 167 10.07 6.24 8.31
N GLU A 168 9.91 6.17 9.63
CA GLU A 168 8.78 6.73 10.39
C GLU A 168 8.95 8.26 10.59
N SER A 169 8.59 9.10 9.63
CA SER A 169 8.50 10.55 9.86
C SER A 169 7.78 11.31 8.74
N GLY A 170 7.14 12.41 9.13
CA GLY A 170 6.32 13.26 8.26
C GLY A 170 7.06 13.78 7.03
N VAL A 171 6.36 13.78 5.90
CA VAL A 171 6.87 14.18 4.59
C VAL A 171 7.36 15.63 4.63
N THR A 172 8.67 15.82 4.46
CA THR A 172 9.28 17.14 4.22
C THR A 172 9.28 17.47 2.73
N ALA A 173 9.51 18.74 2.38
CA ALA A 173 9.62 19.12 0.96
C ALA A 173 10.77 18.39 0.25
N ASP A 174 11.88 18.16 0.95
CA ASP A 174 13.04 17.40 0.43
C ASP A 174 12.71 15.92 0.19
N ASP A 175 11.78 15.33 0.96
CA ASP A 175 11.32 13.96 0.72
C ASP A 175 10.56 13.84 -0.60
N CYS A 176 9.82 14.87 -0.99
CA CYS A 176 9.06 14.87 -2.26
C CYS A 176 9.95 14.80 -3.49
N GLU A 177 11.07 15.54 -3.52
CA GLU A 177 12.01 15.52 -4.65
C GLU A 177 12.75 14.19 -4.74
N TYR A 178 13.24 13.69 -3.59
CA TYR A 178 13.90 12.39 -3.49
C TYR A 178 12.99 11.24 -3.94
N GLU A 179 11.75 11.18 -3.46
CA GLU A 179 10.80 10.14 -3.84
C GLU A 179 10.35 10.27 -5.31
N ALA A 180 10.30 11.49 -5.87
CA ALA A 180 10.05 11.69 -7.29
C ALA A 180 11.19 11.16 -8.17
N ALA A 181 12.45 11.34 -7.76
CA ALA A 181 13.62 10.79 -8.46
C ALA A 181 13.66 9.25 -8.40
N LEU A 182 13.30 8.66 -7.25
CA LEU A 182 13.12 7.22 -7.12
C LEU A 182 12.03 6.69 -8.06
N LEU A 183 10.86 7.34 -8.08
CA LEU A 183 9.75 6.94 -8.94
C LEU A 183 10.13 7.03 -10.43
N SER A 184 10.89 8.05 -10.83
CA SER A 184 11.42 8.18 -12.20
C SER A 184 12.35 7.03 -12.57
N SER A 185 13.23 6.62 -11.65
CA SER A 185 14.14 5.48 -11.84
C SER A 185 13.37 4.16 -11.91
N ALA A 186 12.37 3.97 -11.04
CA ALA A 186 11.50 2.79 -11.05
C ALA A 186 10.70 2.68 -12.36
N ARG A 187 10.21 3.78 -12.92
CA ARG A 187 9.56 3.79 -14.25
C ARG A 187 10.51 3.37 -15.38
N THR A 188 11.78 3.72 -15.28
CA THR A 188 12.80 3.26 -16.24
C THR A 188 12.97 1.73 -16.14
N CYS A 189 13.02 1.18 -14.92
CA CYS A 189 13.01 -0.27 -14.70
C CYS A 189 11.73 -0.93 -15.26
N VAL A 190 10.55 -0.32 -15.12
CA VAL A 190 9.30 -0.83 -15.73
C VAL A 190 9.46 -0.95 -17.25
N GLY A 191 10.01 0.07 -17.91
CA GLY A 191 10.31 0.04 -19.34
C GLY A 191 11.28 -1.10 -19.73
N GLN A 192 12.30 -1.35 -18.90
CA GLN A 192 13.23 -2.46 -19.10
C GLN A 192 12.58 -3.83 -18.86
N SER A 193 11.67 -3.94 -17.88
CA SER A 193 10.88 -5.15 -17.62
C SER A 193 10.03 -5.51 -18.85
N LEU A 194 9.30 -4.52 -19.40
CA LEU A 194 8.52 -4.68 -20.63
C LEU A 194 9.38 -5.10 -21.83
N ALA A 195 10.63 -4.63 -21.90
CA ALA A 195 11.58 -5.02 -22.93
C ALA A 195 12.24 -6.40 -22.68
N GLY A 196 11.87 -7.11 -21.62
CA GLY A 196 12.44 -8.41 -21.25
C GLY A 196 13.90 -8.34 -20.77
N ARG A 197 14.36 -7.15 -20.34
CA ARG A 197 15.76 -6.90 -19.95
C ARG A 197 16.02 -7.05 -18.45
N LEU A 198 14.99 -7.15 -17.63
CA LEU A 198 15.13 -7.37 -16.19
C LEU A 198 14.94 -8.85 -15.82
N GLY A 199 15.91 -9.39 -15.09
CA GLY A 199 15.83 -10.71 -14.47
C GLY A 199 14.84 -10.76 -13.29
N ALA A 200 14.54 -11.96 -12.79
CA ALA A 200 13.54 -12.18 -11.74
C ALA A 200 13.84 -11.42 -10.44
N GLU A 201 15.08 -11.46 -9.94
CA GLU A 201 15.53 -10.70 -8.76
C GLU A 201 15.33 -9.19 -8.94
N ALA A 202 15.66 -8.66 -10.12
CA ALA A 202 15.47 -7.25 -10.43
C ALA A 202 14.00 -6.85 -10.47
N ARG A 203 13.12 -7.72 -10.99
CA ARG A 203 11.67 -7.51 -10.94
C ARG A 203 11.16 -7.54 -9.50
N ARG A 204 11.58 -8.49 -8.67
CA ARG A 204 11.23 -8.55 -7.25
C ARG A 204 11.56 -7.23 -6.54
N GLY A 205 12.79 -6.75 -6.69
CA GLY A 205 13.21 -5.48 -6.10
C GLY A 205 12.47 -4.26 -6.66
N LEU A 206 12.14 -4.26 -7.96
CA LEU A 206 11.33 -3.21 -8.59
C LEU A 206 9.93 -3.12 -7.96
N PHE A 207 9.23 -4.24 -7.83
CA PHE A 207 7.88 -4.26 -7.26
C PHE A 207 7.89 -3.86 -5.78
N ALA A 208 8.87 -4.32 -5.01
CA ALA A 208 9.05 -3.89 -3.63
C ALA A 208 9.23 -2.37 -3.52
N LEU A 209 10.04 -1.78 -4.41
CA LEU A 209 10.28 -0.34 -4.42
C LEU A 209 9.02 0.45 -4.81
N LEU A 210 8.31 0.01 -5.86
CA LEU A 210 7.07 0.65 -6.29
C LEU A 210 5.99 0.58 -5.21
N ALA A 211 5.80 -0.58 -4.59
CA ALA A 211 4.89 -0.79 -3.47
C ALA A 211 5.20 0.16 -2.30
N SER A 212 6.46 0.23 -1.87
CA SER A 212 6.90 1.16 -0.82
C SER A 212 6.64 2.63 -1.18
N LEU A 213 6.85 3.04 -2.44
CA LEU A 213 6.58 4.41 -2.89
C LEU A 213 5.09 4.74 -2.90
N VAL A 214 4.25 3.79 -3.32
CA VAL A 214 2.79 3.95 -3.33
C VAL A 214 2.25 4.13 -1.92
N GLU A 215 2.66 3.28 -0.97
CA GLU A 215 2.28 3.37 0.44
C GLU A 215 2.68 4.71 1.06
N ARG A 216 3.93 5.15 0.83
CA ARG A 216 4.45 6.39 1.43
C ARG A 216 3.82 7.66 0.87
N ARG A 217 3.67 7.74 -0.45
CA ARG A 217 3.15 8.95 -1.10
C ARG A 217 1.63 9.01 -1.13
N GLY A 218 0.95 7.91 -0.81
CA GLY A 218 -0.49 7.78 -1.05
C GLY A 218 -0.82 7.98 -2.53
N VAL A 219 -0.01 7.42 -3.43
CA VAL A 219 -0.23 7.51 -4.88
C VAL A 219 -1.59 6.90 -5.19
N ARG A 220 -2.45 7.70 -5.83
CA ARG A 220 -3.83 7.31 -6.16
C ARG A 220 -4.02 6.77 -7.58
N SER A 221 -3.01 6.90 -8.43
CA SER A 221 -3.09 6.48 -9.83
C SER A 221 -1.71 6.04 -10.32
N LEU A 222 -1.68 4.95 -11.07
CA LEU A 222 -0.49 4.37 -11.68
C LEU A 222 -0.56 4.52 -13.20
N ASP A 223 0.59 4.66 -13.83
CA ASP A 223 0.66 4.68 -15.29
C ASP A 223 0.44 3.27 -15.87
N ALA A 224 -0.19 3.21 -17.05
CA ALA A 224 -0.56 1.96 -17.70
C ALA A 224 0.59 0.93 -17.85
N PRO A 225 1.85 1.33 -18.16
CA PRO A 225 2.99 0.40 -18.17
C PRO A 225 3.21 -0.30 -16.83
N THR A 226 3.13 0.44 -15.72
CA THR A 226 3.32 -0.10 -14.37
C THR A 226 2.21 -1.11 -14.04
N VAL A 227 0.96 -0.76 -14.34
CA VAL A 227 -0.19 -1.66 -14.14
C VAL A 227 -0.06 -2.93 -14.97
N ALA A 228 0.35 -2.81 -16.23
CA ALA A 228 0.53 -3.96 -17.12
C ALA A 228 1.62 -4.93 -16.62
N VAL A 229 2.76 -4.41 -16.17
CA VAL A 229 3.85 -5.25 -15.65
C VAL A 229 3.46 -5.93 -14.33
N ALA A 230 2.77 -5.23 -13.43
CA ALA A 230 2.25 -5.82 -12.19
C ALA A 230 1.19 -6.91 -12.46
N ALA A 231 0.29 -6.70 -13.42
CA ALA A 231 -0.72 -7.68 -13.81
C ALA A 231 -0.08 -8.97 -14.37
N VAL A 232 0.91 -8.84 -15.26
CA VAL A 232 1.61 -9.98 -15.85
C VAL A 232 2.41 -10.74 -14.81
N GLU A 233 3.14 -10.05 -13.92
CA GLU A 233 3.91 -10.72 -12.87
C GLU A 233 2.98 -11.42 -11.87
N LEU A 234 1.88 -10.78 -11.46
CA LEU A 234 0.90 -11.44 -10.57
C LEU A 234 0.32 -12.70 -11.24
N GLU A 235 -0.15 -12.61 -12.49
CA GLU A 235 -0.65 -13.77 -13.23
C GLU A 235 0.40 -14.89 -13.28
N MET A 236 1.66 -14.56 -13.55
CA MET A 236 2.75 -15.54 -13.55
C MET A 236 2.93 -16.19 -12.18
N GLN A 237 2.91 -15.43 -11.08
CA GLN A 237 3.04 -15.98 -9.73
C GLN A 237 1.87 -16.90 -9.38
N LEU A 238 0.64 -16.52 -9.74
CA LEU A 238 -0.56 -17.26 -9.39
C LEU A 238 -0.79 -18.50 -10.26
N CYS A 239 -0.33 -18.49 -11.51
CA CYS A 239 -0.53 -19.59 -12.46
C CYS A 239 0.72 -20.48 -12.67
N SER A 240 1.86 -20.15 -12.08
CA SER A 240 3.09 -20.92 -12.27
C SER A 240 2.94 -22.34 -11.74
N ARG A 241 3.06 -23.33 -12.64
CA ARG A 241 3.11 -24.75 -12.29
C ARG A 241 4.50 -25.24 -11.90
N GLU A 242 5.51 -24.41 -12.11
CA GLU A 242 6.92 -24.77 -11.88
C GLU A 242 7.34 -24.58 -10.42
N GLN A 243 6.62 -23.73 -9.67
CA GLN A 243 6.86 -23.48 -8.25
C GLN A 243 5.71 -24.03 -7.40
N PRO A 244 5.98 -24.76 -6.30
CA PRO A 244 4.93 -25.34 -5.47
C PRO A 244 4.13 -24.30 -4.69
N GLN A 245 4.69 -23.11 -4.46
CA GLN A 245 4.03 -21.96 -3.83
C GLN A 245 4.54 -20.66 -4.47
N PRO A 246 3.68 -19.64 -4.62
CA PRO A 246 4.10 -18.34 -5.14
C PRO A 246 5.02 -17.62 -4.16
N ASP A 247 5.80 -16.67 -4.68
CA ASP A 247 6.55 -15.75 -3.84
C ASP A 247 5.60 -14.76 -3.16
N ALA A 248 5.35 -14.99 -1.86
CA ALA A 248 4.34 -14.25 -1.11
C ALA A 248 4.60 -12.73 -1.03
N GLU A 249 5.86 -12.30 -0.95
CA GLU A 249 6.20 -10.87 -0.91
C GLU A 249 5.92 -10.22 -2.25
N LEU A 250 6.33 -10.89 -3.34
CA LEU A 250 6.08 -10.41 -4.69
C LEU A 250 4.59 -10.36 -5.04
N VAL A 251 3.82 -11.36 -4.61
CA VAL A 251 2.35 -11.35 -4.72
C VAL A 251 1.77 -10.17 -3.93
N ALA A 252 2.23 -9.94 -2.69
CA ALA A 252 1.75 -8.82 -1.88
C ALA A 252 2.02 -7.47 -2.53
N ASP A 253 3.23 -7.25 -3.04
CA ASP A 253 3.61 -6.01 -3.72
C ASP A 253 2.84 -5.80 -5.02
N CYS A 254 2.65 -6.85 -5.84
CA CYS A 254 1.85 -6.75 -7.06
C CYS A 254 0.37 -6.49 -6.74
N CYS A 255 -0.20 -7.16 -5.74
CA CYS A 255 -1.57 -6.93 -5.30
C CYS A 255 -1.78 -5.49 -4.85
N LEU A 256 -0.89 -4.93 -4.03
CA LEU A 256 -0.97 -3.55 -3.58
C LEU A 256 -0.97 -2.54 -4.75
N LEU A 257 -0.11 -2.76 -5.76
CA LEU A 257 -0.08 -1.89 -6.94
C LEU A 257 -1.38 -1.99 -7.75
N LEU A 258 -1.89 -3.20 -7.95
CA LEU A 258 -3.13 -3.41 -8.70
C LEU A 258 -4.36 -2.94 -7.92
N GLU A 259 -4.32 -3.00 -6.59
CA GLU A 259 -5.36 -2.44 -5.74
C GLU A 259 -5.52 -0.92 -6.01
N VAL A 260 -4.41 -0.17 -6.12
CA VAL A 260 -4.45 1.26 -6.49
C VAL A 260 -5.01 1.47 -7.89
N ALA A 261 -4.67 0.61 -8.85
CA ALA A 261 -5.20 0.70 -10.21
C ALA A 261 -6.71 0.43 -10.25
N VAL A 262 -7.22 -0.50 -9.44
CA VAL A 262 -8.65 -0.79 -9.30
C VAL A 262 -9.38 0.38 -8.64
N ASP A 263 -8.82 0.95 -7.57
CA ASP A 263 -9.43 2.11 -6.90
C ASP A 263 -9.52 3.33 -7.84
N ASP A 264 -8.49 3.58 -8.66
CA ASP A 264 -8.49 4.63 -9.69
C ASP A 264 -9.50 4.33 -10.81
N ALA A 265 -9.62 3.06 -11.22
CA ALA A 265 -10.57 2.63 -12.24
C ALA A 265 -12.02 2.79 -11.78
N VAL A 266 -12.34 2.48 -10.53
CA VAL A 266 -13.68 2.71 -9.95
C VAL A 266 -14.02 4.20 -9.97
N ALA A 267 -13.05 5.08 -9.73
CA ALA A 267 -13.25 6.53 -9.74
C ALA A 267 -13.31 7.13 -11.17
N SER A 268 -12.56 6.59 -12.13
CA SER A 268 -12.39 7.14 -13.48
C SER A 268 -13.13 6.37 -14.59
N GLY A 269 -13.68 5.21 -14.25
CA GLY A 269 -14.56 4.37 -15.07
C GLY A 269 -13.88 3.32 -15.95
N LYS A 270 -12.54 3.14 -15.93
CA LYS A 270 -11.85 2.10 -16.73
C LYS A 270 -10.55 1.59 -16.11
N LEU A 271 -10.48 0.27 -15.89
CA LEU A 271 -9.21 -0.42 -15.61
C LEU A 271 -8.43 -0.67 -16.91
N PRO A 272 -7.08 -0.59 -16.91
CA PRO A 272 -6.30 -0.96 -18.08
C PRO A 272 -6.60 -2.41 -18.54
N PRO A 273 -6.78 -2.68 -19.85
CA PRO A 273 -7.12 -4.02 -20.36
C PRO A 273 -6.15 -5.11 -19.91
N ALA A 274 -4.86 -4.77 -19.81
CA ALA A 274 -3.83 -5.69 -19.34
C ALA A 274 -4.10 -6.23 -17.92
N ALA A 275 -4.72 -5.45 -17.04
CA ALA A 275 -5.13 -5.92 -15.71
C ALA A 275 -6.51 -6.58 -15.76
N ALA A 276 -7.48 -5.96 -16.45
CA ALA A 276 -8.87 -6.43 -16.50
C ALA A 276 -9.01 -7.85 -17.08
N ASP A 277 -8.27 -8.17 -18.14
CA ASP A 277 -8.43 -9.44 -18.85
C ASP A 277 -7.68 -10.61 -18.19
N ARG A 278 -6.61 -10.33 -17.43
CA ARG A 278 -5.66 -11.35 -16.94
C ARG A 278 -5.88 -11.71 -15.47
N VAL A 279 -6.01 -10.69 -14.64
CA VAL A 279 -5.88 -10.84 -13.19
C VAL A 279 -7.08 -11.51 -12.54
N PRO A 280 -8.34 -11.17 -12.87
CA PRO A 280 -9.48 -11.73 -12.14
C PRO A 280 -9.60 -13.25 -12.24
N GLY A 281 -9.44 -13.81 -13.44
CA GLY A 281 -9.49 -15.26 -13.65
C GLY A 281 -8.36 -16.00 -12.92
N ALA A 282 -7.14 -15.46 -12.98
CA ALA A 282 -5.99 -16.01 -12.28
C ALA A 282 -6.17 -15.96 -10.75
N LEU A 283 -6.68 -14.85 -10.21
CA LEU A 283 -7.00 -14.70 -8.78
C LEU A 283 -8.04 -15.72 -8.32
N LEU A 284 -9.15 -15.86 -9.06
CA LEU A 284 -10.23 -16.78 -8.70
C LEU A 284 -9.75 -18.23 -8.73
N ALA A 285 -9.00 -18.63 -9.75
CA ALA A 285 -8.44 -19.97 -9.86
C ALA A 285 -7.45 -20.27 -8.72
N PHE A 286 -6.54 -19.33 -8.43
CA PHE A 286 -5.58 -19.45 -7.34
C PHE A 286 -6.28 -19.56 -5.97
N LEU A 287 -7.28 -18.72 -5.71
CA LEU A 287 -8.00 -18.72 -4.43
C LEU A 287 -8.87 -19.96 -4.26
N ASP A 288 -9.48 -20.48 -5.32
CA ASP A 288 -10.22 -21.74 -5.29
C ASP A 288 -9.32 -22.90 -4.85
N GLU A 289 -8.11 -23.00 -5.41
CA GLU A 289 -7.12 -24.00 -5.00
C GLU A 289 -6.60 -23.73 -3.57
N ALA A 290 -6.25 -22.48 -3.26
CA ALA A 290 -5.71 -22.07 -1.96
C ALA A 290 -6.66 -22.42 -0.80
N PHE A 291 -7.95 -22.12 -0.94
CA PHE A 291 -8.93 -22.38 0.10
C PHE A 291 -9.21 -23.86 0.31
N GLN A 292 -8.92 -24.70 -0.68
CA GLN A 292 -9.01 -26.16 -0.57
C GLN A 292 -7.74 -26.77 0.05
N CYS A 293 -6.65 -26.02 0.17
CA CYS A 293 -5.36 -26.52 0.62
C CYS A 293 -4.89 -25.88 1.95
N PRO A 294 -4.97 -26.59 3.10
CA PRO A 294 -4.56 -26.06 4.41
C PRO A 294 -3.08 -25.70 4.53
N SER A 295 -2.25 -26.16 3.59
CA SER A 295 -0.80 -25.93 3.60
C SER A 295 -0.39 -24.57 3.04
N TRP A 296 -1.31 -23.86 2.37
CA TRP A 296 -1.04 -22.55 1.81
C TRP A 296 -1.08 -21.50 2.92
N GLY A 297 0.06 -20.85 3.14
CA GLY A 297 0.19 -19.81 4.16
C GLY A 297 -0.62 -18.56 3.79
N GLN A 298 -1.01 -17.78 4.81
CA GLN A 298 -1.79 -16.54 4.61
C GLN A 298 -1.03 -15.43 3.87
N ALA A 299 0.30 -15.53 3.77
CA ALA A 299 1.15 -14.47 3.24
C ALA A 299 0.84 -14.08 1.78
N ALA A 300 0.51 -15.05 0.92
CA ALA A 300 0.08 -14.78 -0.46
C ALA A 300 -1.46 -14.70 -0.61
N VAL A 301 -2.19 -15.47 0.20
CA VAL A 301 -3.65 -15.57 0.13
C VAL A 301 -4.31 -14.26 0.55
N LEU A 302 -3.85 -13.63 1.64
CA LEU A 302 -4.48 -12.42 2.17
C LEU A 302 -4.40 -11.23 1.19
N PRO A 303 -3.24 -10.89 0.59
CA PRO A 303 -3.19 -9.86 -0.44
C PRO A 303 -4.07 -10.17 -1.65
N ALA A 304 -4.11 -11.43 -2.12
CA ALA A 304 -4.97 -11.84 -3.22
C ALA A 304 -6.46 -11.67 -2.89
N CYS A 305 -6.89 -12.04 -1.67
CA CYS A 305 -8.26 -11.82 -1.21
C CYS A 305 -8.62 -10.34 -1.14
N ARG A 306 -7.71 -9.48 -0.66
CA ARG A 306 -7.95 -8.02 -0.62
C ARG A 306 -8.14 -7.43 -2.00
N LEU A 307 -7.29 -7.81 -2.96
CA LEU A 307 -7.43 -7.39 -4.35
C LEU A 307 -8.74 -7.88 -4.95
N LEU A 308 -9.14 -9.13 -4.67
CA LEU A 308 -10.44 -9.65 -5.10
C LEU A 308 -11.62 -8.85 -4.51
N CYS A 309 -11.57 -8.46 -3.22
CA CYS A 309 -12.60 -7.62 -2.62
C CYS A 309 -12.77 -6.29 -3.37
N ARG A 310 -11.66 -5.63 -3.73
CA ARG A 310 -11.69 -4.38 -4.50
C ARG A 310 -12.22 -4.60 -5.91
N TRP A 311 -11.82 -5.69 -6.57
CA TRP A 311 -12.27 -5.98 -7.91
C TRP A 311 -13.78 -6.29 -7.98
N LEU A 312 -14.32 -7.06 -7.02
CA LEU A 312 -15.75 -7.37 -6.95
C LEU A 312 -16.65 -6.14 -6.74
N ALA A 313 -16.07 -5.01 -6.33
CA ALA A 313 -16.80 -3.73 -6.25
C ALA A 313 -17.16 -3.17 -7.63
N ASP A 314 -16.40 -3.51 -8.67
CA ASP A 314 -16.57 -2.98 -10.04
C ASP A 314 -17.52 -3.86 -10.87
N ASP A 315 -17.24 -5.17 -10.94
CA ASP A 315 -18.11 -6.13 -11.64
C ASP A 315 -18.00 -7.52 -11.01
N SER A 316 -19.11 -8.03 -10.48
CA SER A 316 -19.22 -9.40 -9.95
C SER A 316 -20.03 -10.33 -10.85
N THR A 317 -20.54 -9.83 -11.99
CA THR A 317 -21.58 -10.50 -12.78
C THR A 317 -21.03 -11.34 -13.94
N THR A 318 -19.87 -10.96 -14.48
CA THR A 318 -19.25 -11.62 -15.64
C THR A 318 -18.61 -12.98 -15.30
N MET A 319 -18.21 -13.20 -14.05
CA MET A 319 -17.58 -14.44 -13.55
C MET A 319 -18.33 -15.06 -12.37
N ARG A 320 -19.67 -14.96 -12.35
CA ARG A 320 -20.51 -15.51 -11.27
C ARG A 320 -20.16 -16.95 -10.87
N PRO A 321 -19.97 -17.91 -11.79
CA PRO A 321 -19.68 -19.29 -11.41
C PRO A 321 -18.37 -19.42 -10.61
N GLU A 322 -17.33 -18.72 -11.05
CA GLU A 322 -16.00 -18.72 -10.44
C GLU A 322 -16.01 -17.98 -9.10
N VAL A 323 -16.68 -16.82 -9.03
CA VAL A 323 -16.88 -16.07 -7.78
C VAL A 323 -17.61 -16.94 -6.76
N GLY A 324 -18.64 -17.67 -7.16
CA GLY A 324 -19.40 -18.56 -6.29
C GLY A 324 -18.55 -19.63 -5.59
N LYS A 325 -17.48 -20.12 -6.23
CA LYS A 325 -16.57 -21.14 -5.65
C LYS A 325 -15.76 -20.58 -4.47
N VAL A 326 -15.34 -19.33 -4.57
CA VAL A 326 -14.43 -18.70 -3.58
C VAL A 326 -15.14 -17.80 -2.58
N LEU A 327 -16.40 -17.42 -2.84
CA LEU A 327 -17.10 -16.40 -2.06
C LEU A 327 -17.31 -16.83 -0.60
N ALA A 328 -17.74 -18.07 -0.34
CA ALA A 328 -17.97 -18.55 1.02
C ALA A 328 -16.69 -18.47 1.91
N PRO A 329 -15.54 -19.07 1.51
CA PRO A 329 -14.31 -18.95 2.30
C PRO A 329 -13.79 -17.50 2.36
N LEU A 330 -13.93 -16.70 1.31
CA LEU A 330 -13.59 -15.28 1.33
C LEU A 330 -14.36 -14.53 2.43
N LEU A 331 -15.68 -14.69 2.48
CA LEU A 331 -16.50 -13.97 3.48
C LEU A 331 -16.21 -14.43 4.92
N ASN A 332 -15.87 -15.71 5.13
CA ASN A 332 -15.41 -16.20 6.43
C ASN A 332 -14.08 -15.55 6.85
N LEU A 333 -13.15 -15.39 5.90
CA LEU A 333 -11.88 -14.70 6.14
C LEU A 333 -12.13 -13.21 6.47
N VAL A 334 -12.99 -12.53 5.72
CA VAL A 334 -13.36 -11.13 5.98
C VAL A 334 -14.01 -10.98 7.36
N ALA A 335 -14.92 -11.87 7.73
CA ALA A 335 -15.57 -11.82 9.04
C ALA A 335 -14.56 -11.95 10.20
N SER A 336 -13.42 -12.60 9.95
CA SER A 336 -12.33 -12.79 10.91
C SER A 336 -11.23 -11.73 10.81
N ASN A 337 -11.31 -10.80 9.84
CA ASN A 337 -10.30 -9.78 9.58
C ASN A 337 -10.94 -8.40 9.35
N GLU A 338 -10.99 -7.60 10.41
CA GLU A 338 -11.63 -6.28 10.43
C GLU A 338 -11.11 -5.33 9.33
N SER A 339 -9.83 -5.44 8.97
CA SER A 339 -9.23 -4.58 7.93
C SER A 339 -9.78 -4.82 6.52
N MET A 340 -10.37 -5.98 6.27
CA MET A 340 -10.96 -6.33 4.97
C MET A 340 -12.43 -5.95 4.85
N LEU A 341 -13.13 -5.74 5.97
CA LEU A 341 -14.56 -5.46 5.96
C LEU A 341 -14.90 -4.20 5.14
N PRO A 342 -14.17 -3.07 5.28
CA PRO A 342 -14.41 -1.89 4.45
C PRO A 342 -14.18 -2.13 2.94
N LEU A 343 -13.33 -3.10 2.59
CA LEU A 343 -12.98 -3.40 1.20
C LEU A 343 -14.09 -4.18 0.48
N ILE A 344 -14.81 -5.05 1.18
CA ILE A 344 -15.86 -5.88 0.58
C ILE A 344 -17.23 -5.20 0.56
N ILE A 345 -17.48 -4.17 1.37
CA ILE A 345 -18.78 -3.49 1.48
C ILE A 345 -19.34 -3.07 0.10
N PRO A 346 -18.56 -2.42 -0.78
CA PRO A 346 -19.05 -2.06 -2.12
C PRO A 346 -19.47 -3.29 -2.93
N ALA A 347 -18.67 -4.35 -2.92
CA ALA A 347 -19.00 -5.61 -3.59
C ALA A 347 -20.29 -6.23 -3.04
N LEU A 348 -20.50 -6.21 -1.72
CA LEU A 348 -21.71 -6.77 -1.10
C LEU A 348 -22.99 -6.08 -1.56
N CYS A 349 -22.93 -4.81 -1.95
CA CYS A 349 -24.08 -4.12 -2.53
C CYS A 349 -24.58 -4.85 -3.80
N HIS A 350 -23.66 -5.27 -4.67
CA HIS A 350 -23.99 -6.04 -5.87
C HIS A 350 -24.29 -7.52 -5.56
N LEU A 351 -23.49 -8.16 -4.70
CA LEU A 351 -23.63 -9.58 -4.37
C LEU A 351 -24.95 -9.91 -3.66
N THR A 352 -25.49 -8.99 -2.88
CA THR A 352 -26.81 -9.17 -2.23
C THR A 352 -27.98 -8.98 -3.17
N ALA A 353 -27.81 -8.18 -4.24
CA ALA A 353 -28.82 -8.05 -5.29
C ALA A 353 -28.86 -9.30 -6.20
N ASP A 354 -27.72 -9.97 -6.40
CA ASP A 354 -27.59 -11.16 -7.24
C ASP A 354 -28.30 -12.39 -6.65
N ASP A 355 -29.20 -13.01 -7.40
CA ASP A 355 -29.99 -14.17 -6.95
C ASP A 355 -29.19 -15.46 -6.81
N THR A 356 -28.11 -15.60 -7.57
CA THR A 356 -27.17 -16.72 -7.48
C THR A 356 -26.20 -16.60 -6.30
N LEU A 357 -25.67 -15.40 -6.05
CA LEU A 357 -24.62 -15.18 -5.05
C LEU A 357 -25.19 -14.79 -3.67
N ARG A 358 -26.36 -14.15 -3.59
CA ARG A 358 -27.01 -13.77 -2.32
C ARG A 358 -27.15 -14.94 -1.33
N PRO A 359 -27.54 -16.16 -1.72
CA PRO A 359 -27.63 -17.28 -0.79
C PRO A 359 -26.31 -17.59 -0.06
N ILE A 360 -25.17 -17.38 -0.72
CA ILE A 360 -23.84 -17.57 -0.14
C ILE A 360 -23.56 -16.47 0.91
N VAL A 361 -23.90 -15.21 0.60
CA VAL A 361 -23.78 -14.09 1.54
C VAL A 361 -24.64 -14.31 2.79
N LEU A 362 -25.89 -14.74 2.61
CA LEU A 362 -26.82 -15.00 3.71
C LEU A 362 -26.37 -16.10 4.67
N GLN A 363 -25.61 -17.08 4.18
CA GLN A 363 -25.05 -18.18 4.99
C GLN A 363 -23.75 -17.80 5.71
N SER A 364 -23.18 -16.64 5.40
CA SER A 364 -21.90 -16.19 5.95
C SER A 364 -22.06 -15.40 7.27
N PRO A 365 -21.10 -15.49 8.20
CA PRO A 365 -21.04 -14.62 9.38
C PRO A 365 -20.78 -13.13 9.06
N VAL A 366 -20.48 -12.78 7.80
CA VAL A 366 -20.13 -11.40 7.42
C VAL A 366 -21.22 -10.39 7.76
N LEU A 367 -22.50 -10.77 7.69
CA LEU A 367 -23.62 -9.86 7.97
C LEU A 367 -23.67 -9.41 9.44
N ALA A 368 -23.26 -10.27 10.38
CA ALA A 368 -23.15 -9.90 11.79
C ALA A 368 -22.05 -8.84 11.99
N ARG A 369 -20.92 -9.00 11.29
CA ARG A 369 -19.80 -8.05 11.33
C ARG A 369 -20.15 -6.73 10.63
N LEU A 370 -20.94 -6.77 9.56
CA LEU A 370 -21.47 -5.56 8.92
C LEU A 370 -22.43 -4.81 9.84
N LEU A 371 -23.24 -5.51 10.63
CA LEU A 371 -24.09 -4.87 11.62
C LEU A 371 -23.25 -4.16 12.68
N ASP A 372 -22.24 -4.84 13.24
CA ASP A 372 -21.30 -4.23 14.19
C ASP A 372 -20.72 -2.93 13.58
N TYR A 373 -20.18 -3.03 12.36
CA TYR A 373 -19.60 -1.91 11.62
C TYR A 373 -20.58 -0.75 11.37
N LEU A 374 -21.83 -1.06 10.97
CA LEU A 374 -22.88 -0.06 10.80
C LEU A 374 -23.22 0.63 12.13
N THR A 375 -23.22 -0.11 13.24
CA THR A 375 -23.59 0.42 14.56
C THR A 375 -22.49 1.23 15.25
N GLU A 376 -21.22 1.09 14.86
CA GLU A 376 -20.11 1.92 15.37
C GLU A 376 -20.35 3.41 15.11
N TRP A 377 -21.00 3.77 13.99
CA TRP A 377 -21.44 5.13 13.66
C TRP A 377 -20.34 6.22 13.67
N SER A 378 -19.08 5.82 13.72
CA SER A 378 -17.88 6.67 13.69
C SER A 378 -17.15 6.64 12.35
N VAL A 379 -17.55 5.70 11.49
CA VAL A 379 -17.06 5.47 10.13
C VAL A 379 -17.49 6.59 9.18
N SER A 380 -16.80 6.74 8.04
CA SER A 380 -17.18 7.71 7.01
C SER A 380 -18.66 7.54 6.56
N PRO A 381 -19.40 8.66 6.37
CA PRO A 381 -20.81 8.59 5.97
C PRO A 381 -21.05 7.79 4.68
N GLN A 382 -20.15 7.90 3.71
CA GLN A 382 -20.25 7.17 2.43
C GLN A 382 -20.16 5.65 2.64
N GLN A 383 -19.29 5.17 3.52
CA GLN A 383 -19.20 3.73 3.80
C GLN A 383 -20.40 3.22 4.59
N LEU A 384 -20.92 4.02 5.53
CA LEU A 384 -22.16 3.70 6.24
C LEU A 384 -23.34 3.62 5.29
N GLU A 385 -23.39 4.51 4.30
CA GLU A 385 -24.42 4.53 3.25
C GLU A 385 -24.39 3.26 2.40
N THR A 386 -23.22 2.90 1.86
CA THR A 386 -23.07 1.64 1.12
C THR A 386 -23.41 0.42 1.98
N CYS A 387 -22.99 0.41 3.25
CA CYS A 387 -23.32 -0.66 4.20
C CYS A 387 -24.84 -0.75 4.46
N ALA A 388 -25.52 0.38 4.64
CA ALA A 388 -26.98 0.44 4.77
C ALA A 388 -27.66 -0.08 3.49
N GLY A 389 -27.11 0.23 2.31
CA GLY A 389 -27.55 -0.29 1.03
C GLY A 389 -27.53 -1.82 0.96
N VAL A 390 -26.49 -2.48 1.51
CA VAL A 390 -26.42 -3.95 1.60
C VAL A 390 -27.62 -4.52 2.37
N PHE A 391 -27.92 -3.97 3.54
CA PHE A 391 -29.08 -4.41 4.33
C PHE A 391 -30.41 -4.06 3.66
N LEU A 392 -30.49 -2.92 2.99
CA LEU A 392 -31.67 -2.50 2.25
C LEU A 392 -31.99 -3.47 1.10
N ASN A 393 -30.99 -3.90 0.33
CA ASN A 393 -31.17 -4.91 -0.71
C ASN A 393 -31.76 -6.20 -0.14
N LEU A 394 -31.23 -6.68 0.98
CA LEU A 394 -31.78 -7.86 1.66
C LEU A 394 -33.21 -7.64 2.17
N ALA A 395 -33.51 -6.47 2.73
CA ALA A 395 -34.84 -6.12 3.22
C ALA A 395 -35.88 -6.03 2.10
N VAL A 396 -35.50 -5.50 0.95
CA VAL A 396 -36.35 -5.40 -0.25
C VAL A 396 -36.62 -6.79 -0.83
N LEU A 397 -35.60 -7.64 -0.92
CA LEU A 397 -35.68 -8.94 -1.58
C LEU A 397 -36.27 -10.06 -0.70
N GLY A 398 -36.16 -9.94 0.63
CA GLY A 398 -36.67 -10.93 1.58
C GLY A 398 -36.37 -10.54 3.03
N ALA A 399 -37.10 -9.56 3.57
CA ALA A 399 -36.86 -9.03 4.92
C ALA A 399 -36.83 -10.08 6.05
N GLU A 400 -37.47 -11.23 5.89
CA GLU A 400 -37.40 -12.36 6.82
C GLU A 400 -35.98 -12.87 7.04
N THR A 401 -35.08 -12.72 6.07
CA THR A 401 -33.67 -13.12 6.24
C THR A 401 -32.95 -12.25 7.27
N LEU A 402 -33.52 -11.10 7.63
CA LEU A 402 -32.96 -10.18 8.62
C LEU A 402 -33.54 -10.36 10.02
N ASP A 403 -34.44 -11.33 10.24
CA ASP A 403 -35.01 -11.60 11.57
C ASP A 403 -33.96 -12.02 12.61
N SER A 404 -32.83 -12.58 12.15
CA SER A 404 -31.68 -12.92 12.98
C SER A 404 -30.94 -11.69 13.54
N PHE A 405 -31.26 -10.48 13.09
CA PHE A 405 -30.67 -9.21 13.53
C PHE A 405 -31.71 -8.32 14.24
N PRO A 406 -32.18 -8.70 15.44
CA PRO A 406 -33.31 -8.03 16.08
C PRO A 406 -33.06 -6.55 16.41
N SER A 407 -31.80 -6.17 16.65
CA SER A 407 -31.37 -4.80 16.95
C SER A 407 -31.33 -3.87 15.73
N LEU A 408 -31.40 -4.40 14.50
CA LEU A 408 -31.28 -3.59 13.30
C LEU A 408 -32.45 -2.61 13.15
N LEU A 409 -33.67 -3.04 13.46
CA LEU A 409 -34.85 -2.15 13.43
C LEU A 409 -34.71 -1.03 14.48
N ASP A 410 -34.33 -1.38 15.71
CA ASP A 410 -34.13 -0.42 16.80
C ASP A 410 -33.09 0.63 16.42
N PHE A 411 -31.98 0.19 15.81
CA PHE A 411 -30.93 1.06 15.31
C PHE A 411 -31.45 2.02 14.23
N CYS A 412 -32.18 1.52 13.23
CA CYS A 412 -32.75 2.34 12.16
C CYS A 412 -33.70 3.41 12.74
N VAL A 413 -34.58 3.02 13.68
CA VAL A 413 -35.52 3.95 14.32
C VAL A 413 -34.78 5.04 15.10
N GLN A 414 -33.76 4.67 15.88
CA GLN A 414 -33.01 5.62 16.69
C GLN A 414 -32.21 6.59 15.81
N LYS A 415 -31.46 6.09 14.83
CA LYS A 415 -30.52 6.89 14.04
C LYS A 415 -31.21 7.71 12.96
N ALA A 416 -32.24 7.20 12.29
CA ALA A 416 -32.96 7.98 11.28
C ALA A 416 -33.64 9.22 11.89
N VAL A 417 -34.08 9.15 13.16
CA VAL A 417 -34.81 10.25 13.82
C VAL A 417 -33.88 11.21 14.57
N ALA A 418 -32.87 10.70 15.28
CA ALA A 418 -32.05 11.51 16.19
C ALA A 418 -30.86 12.20 15.49
N ASP A 419 -30.43 11.69 14.34
CA ASP A 419 -29.21 12.18 13.71
C ASP A 419 -29.47 13.46 12.89
N THR A 420 -28.81 14.56 13.26
CA THR A 420 -28.84 15.82 12.51
C THR A 420 -27.56 16.09 11.73
N THR A 421 -26.49 15.34 11.98
CA THR A 421 -25.13 15.62 11.49
C THR A 421 -24.78 14.91 10.19
N HIS A 422 -25.41 13.76 9.91
CA HIS A 422 -25.10 12.96 8.72
C HIS A 422 -25.83 13.44 7.45
N PRO A 423 -25.33 13.08 6.25
CA PRO A 423 -26.00 13.35 4.98
C PRO A 423 -27.44 12.83 4.95
N VAL A 424 -28.28 13.53 4.19
CA VAL A 424 -29.71 13.21 4.08
C VAL A 424 -29.93 11.85 3.41
N THR A 425 -29.06 11.45 2.47
CA THR A 425 -29.13 10.18 1.75
C THR A 425 -28.91 8.97 2.68
N LEU A 426 -27.89 9.02 3.55
CA LEU A 426 -27.69 8.01 4.60
C LEU A 426 -28.92 7.88 5.54
N LYS A 427 -29.52 9.01 5.93
CA LYS A 427 -30.74 9.00 6.75
C LYS A 427 -31.92 8.39 6.00
N ALA A 428 -32.06 8.69 4.72
CA ALA A 428 -33.08 8.12 3.86
C ALA A 428 -32.91 6.60 3.72
N ASN A 429 -31.68 6.12 3.52
CA ASN A 429 -31.35 4.70 3.48
C ASN A 429 -31.73 3.98 4.78
N LEU A 430 -31.38 4.53 5.94
CA LEU A 430 -31.77 3.95 7.24
C LEU A 430 -33.28 4.02 7.50
N ALA A 431 -33.93 5.14 7.17
CA ALA A 431 -35.37 5.30 7.30
C ALA A 431 -36.09 4.24 6.46
N LEU A 432 -35.67 4.08 5.20
CA LEU A 432 -36.26 3.13 4.28
C LEU A 432 -36.05 1.68 4.73
N LEU A 433 -34.82 1.32 5.15
CA LEU A 433 -34.52 0.02 5.73
C LEU A 433 -35.43 -0.27 6.94
N GLY A 434 -35.55 0.67 7.87
CA GLY A 434 -36.42 0.56 9.03
C GLY A 434 -37.89 0.37 8.64
N LEU A 435 -38.37 1.05 7.60
CA LEU A 435 -39.73 0.87 7.07
C LEU A 435 -39.94 -0.53 6.47
N PHE A 436 -39.01 -1.05 5.66
CA PHE A 436 -39.13 -2.41 5.11
C PHE A 436 -39.16 -3.48 6.21
N LEU A 437 -38.28 -3.35 7.21
CA LEU A 437 -38.25 -4.25 8.38
C LEU A 437 -39.56 -4.17 9.17
N LEU A 438 -40.07 -2.95 9.42
CA LEU A 438 -41.34 -2.74 10.11
C LEU A 438 -42.52 -3.33 9.33
N ARG A 439 -42.60 -3.07 8.02
CA ARG A 439 -43.64 -3.62 7.14
C ARG A 439 -43.65 -5.16 7.19
N SER A 440 -42.48 -5.78 7.13
CA SER A 440 -42.34 -7.23 7.23
C SER A 440 -42.85 -7.79 8.57
N LYS A 441 -42.52 -7.13 9.69
CA LYS A 441 -43.02 -7.53 11.02
C LYS A 441 -44.53 -7.36 11.13
N LEU A 442 -45.09 -6.26 10.61
CA LEU A 442 -46.53 -5.99 10.64
C LEU A 442 -47.32 -7.01 9.82
N HIS A 443 -46.91 -7.31 8.57
CA HIS A 443 -47.58 -8.32 7.75
C HIS A 443 -47.55 -9.72 8.37
N ARG A 444 -46.46 -10.05 9.07
CA ARG A 444 -46.28 -11.36 9.71
C ARG A 444 -46.82 -11.41 11.15
N SER A 445 -47.44 -10.32 11.64
CA SER A 445 -47.93 -10.20 13.03
C SER A 445 -46.86 -10.48 14.09
N ILE A 446 -45.60 -10.16 13.80
CA ILE A 446 -44.48 -10.29 14.74
C ILE A 446 -44.47 -9.05 15.63
N ALA A 447 -44.49 -9.25 16.95
CA ALA A 447 -44.44 -8.16 17.91
C ALA A 447 -43.16 -7.33 17.72
N ALA A 448 -43.33 -6.02 17.52
CA ALA A 448 -42.20 -5.11 17.53
C ALA A 448 -41.75 -4.79 18.97
N PRO A 449 -40.50 -4.38 19.18
CA PRO A 449 -40.01 -4.01 20.50
C PRO A 449 -40.85 -2.87 21.10
N ALA A 450 -41.40 -3.10 22.30
CA ALA A 450 -42.30 -2.15 22.97
C ALA A 450 -41.63 -0.82 23.34
N SER A 451 -40.30 -0.77 23.35
CA SER A 451 -39.50 0.43 23.61
C SER A 451 -39.47 1.43 22.45
N LEU A 452 -39.88 1.02 21.23
CA LEU A 452 -39.82 1.88 20.05
C LEU A 452 -41.12 2.64 19.81
N ASP A 453 -41.02 3.96 19.65
CA ASP A 453 -42.12 4.78 19.13
C ASP A 453 -42.21 4.69 17.60
N LEU A 454 -42.77 3.57 17.13
CA LEU A 454 -42.95 3.29 15.70
C LEU A 454 -43.89 4.29 15.00
N THR A 455 -44.83 4.88 15.74
CA THR A 455 -45.73 5.90 15.18
C THR A 455 -44.97 7.20 14.90
N SER A 456 -44.12 7.64 15.85
CA SER A 456 -43.26 8.80 15.66
C SER A 456 -42.25 8.56 14.54
N PHE A 457 -41.64 7.37 14.50
CA PHE A 457 -40.74 6.97 13.40
C PHE A 457 -41.40 7.08 12.03
N ALA A 458 -42.59 6.48 11.83
CA ALA A 458 -43.29 6.53 10.54
C ALA A 458 -43.69 7.97 10.15
N LYS A 459 -44.07 8.82 11.11
CA LYS A 459 -44.33 10.24 10.87
C LYS A 459 -43.07 11.01 10.47
N HIS A 460 -41.95 10.73 11.13
CA HIS A 460 -40.66 11.32 10.78
C HIS A 460 -40.25 10.93 9.35
N CYS A 461 -40.36 9.64 9.00
CA CYS A 461 -40.10 9.17 7.64
C CYS A 461 -41.01 9.86 6.61
N SER A 462 -42.30 10.02 6.91
CA SER A 462 -43.22 10.76 6.05
C SER A 462 -42.80 12.22 5.86
N SER A 463 -42.37 12.90 6.91
CA SER A 463 -41.82 14.26 6.80
C SER A 463 -40.53 14.29 5.96
N LEU A 464 -39.64 13.33 6.17
CA LEU A 464 -38.35 13.23 5.46
C LEU A 464 -38.60 13.05 3.96
N PHE A 465 -39.35 12.04 3.54
CA PHE A 465 -39.55 11.75 2.12
C PHE A 465 -40.43 12.77 1.40
N ASN A 466 -41.26 13.54 2.12
CA ASN A 466 -42.01 14.67 1.56
C ASN A 466 -41.20 15.98 1.52
N SER A 467 -40.00 16.01 2.08
CA SER A 467 -39.12 17.18 2.01
C SER A 467 -38.49 17.34 0.62
N SER A 468 -37.93 18.52 0.36
CA SER A 468 -37.14 18.82 -0.84
C SER A 468 -35.77 19.35 -0.41
N PRO A 469 -34.85 18.46 0.00
CA PRO A 469 -33.53 18.86 0.46
C PRO A 469 -32.71 19.46 -0.69
N ILE A 470 -31.80 20.38 -0.36
CA ILE A 470 -30.80 20.89 -1.30
C ILE A 470 -29.66 19.87 -1.35
N LEU A 471 -29.45 19.24 -2.50
CA LEU A 471 -28.49 18.16 -2.69
C LEU A 471 -27.49 18.47 -3.81
N PRO A 472 -26.26 17.93 -3.76
CA PRO A 472 -25.35 17.88 -4.90
C PRO A 472 -26.00 17.18 -6.10
N ALA A 473 -25.62 17.57 -7.33
CA ALA A 473 -26.21 17.03 -8.56
C ALA A 473 -26.17 15.49 -8.64
N ASN A 474 -25.11 14.87 -8.12
CA ASN A 474 -24.92 13.41 -8.13
C ASN A 474 -25.90 12.68 -7.21
N ASP A 475 -26.42 13.34 -6.17
CA ASP A 475 -27.24 12.70 -5.13
C ASP A 475 -28.75 12.90 -5.40
N VAL A 476 -29.10 13.74 -6.39
CA VAL A 476 -30.50 14.06 -6.71
C VAL A 476 -31.25 12.85 -7.22
N GLU A 477 -30.62 12.07 -8.10
CA GLU A 477 -31.24 10.87 -8.68
C GLU A 477 -31.51 9.82 -7.60
N GLU A 478 -30.49 9.48 -6.81
CA GLU A 478 -30.60 8.55 -5.69
C GLU A 478 -31.66 9.00 -4.67
N TRP A 479 -31.69 10.28 -4.30
CA TRP A 479 -32.72 10.81 -3.41
C TRP A 479 -34.13 10.65 -3.97
N ASN A 480 -34.32 10.87 -5.27
CA ASN A 480 -35.64 10.73 -5.90
C ASN A 480 -36.13 9.28 -5.83
N GLU A 481 -35.25 8.32 -6.07
CA GLU A 481 -35.56 6.89 -5.95
C GLU A 481 -35.90 6.51 -4.51
N LEU A 482 -35.06 6.89 -3.54
CA LEU A 482 -35.30 6.63 -2.12
C LEU A 482 -36.58 7.29 -1.62
N SER A 483 -36.84 8.54 -2.03
CA SER A 483 -38.07 9.28 -1.69
C SER A 483 -39.32 8.62 -2.26
N PHE A 484 -39.26 8.21 -3.53
CA PHE A 484 -40.37 7.52 -4.18
C PHE A 484 -40.68 6.20 -3.48
N LEU A 485 -39.66 5.36 -3.25
CA LEU A 485 -39.83 4.06 -2.60
C LEU A 485 -40.28 4.21 -1.14
N GLY A 486 -39.74 5.18 -0.40
CA GLY A 486 -40.15 5.50 0.96
C GLY A 486 -41.62 5.91 1.07
N LYS A 487 -42.11 6.74 0.14
CA LYS A 487 -43.54 7.09 0.07
C LYS A 487 -44.41 5.88 -0.20
N GLN A 488 -44.00 5.00 -1.12
CA GLN A 488 -44.73 3.78 -1.44
C GLN A 488 -44.79 2.82 -0.24
N VAL A 489 -43.71 2.63 0.50
CA VAL A 489 -43.72 1.74 1.68
C VAL A 489 -44.56 2.35 2.81
N LEU A 490 -44.57 3.67 2.96
CA LEU A 490 -45.39 4.36 3.97
C LEU A 490 -46.90 4.21 3.74
N THR A 491 -47.37 4.11 2.49
CA THR A 491 -48.80 3.88 2.22
C THR A 491 -49.29 2.54 2.77
N ASP A 492 -48.40 1.55 2.89
CA ASP A 492 -48.71 0.24 3.47
C ASP A 492 -48.67 0.27 5.01
N ILE A 493 -47.67 0.96 5.58
CA ILE A 493 -47.38 0.92 7.02
C ILE A 493 -48.33 1.80 7.83
N LEU A 494 -48.62 3.02 7.39
CA LEU A 494 -49.40 3.98 8.17
C LEU A 494 -50.80 3.45 8.54
N PRO A 495 -51.58 2.82 7.63
CA PRO A 495 -52.84 2.18 7.98
C PRO A 495 -52.67 1.00 8.95
N ALA A 496 -51.64 0.16 8.73
CA ALA A 496 -51.39 -1.01 9.58
C ALA A 496 -51.06 -0.62 11.04
N LEU A 497 -50.28 0.45 11.24
CA LEU A 497 -49.98 0.99 12.58
C LEU A 497 -51.19 1.63 13.25
N ALA A 498 -52.11 2.21 12.49
CA ALA A 498 -53.35 2.78 13.03
C ALA A 498 -54.29 1.68 13.55
N ASN A 499 -54.29 0.51 12.91
CA ASN A 499 -55.12 -0.64 13.27
C ASN A 499 -54.48 -1.57 14.33
N SER A 500 -53.20 -1.38 14.66
CA SER A 500 -52.48 -2.18 15.67
C SER A 500 -52.54 -1.57 17.08
N LYS A 501 -53.19 -0.42 17.24
CA LYS A 501 -53.56 0.17 18.54
C LYS A 501 -54.94 -0.31 18.95
#